data_AF-A0A7Z9RYP8-F1
#
_entry.id   AF-A0A7Z9RYP8-F1
#
_cell.length_a   1.000
_cell.length_b   1.000
_cell.length_c   1.000
_cell.angle_alpha   90.00
_cell.angle_beta   90.00
_cell.angle_gamma   90.00
#
_symmetry.space_group_name_H-M   'P 1'
#
loop_
_entity.id
_entity.type
_entity.pdbx_description
1 polymer ?
#
loop_
_entity_poly.entity_id
_entity_poly.type
_entity_poly.pdbx_seq_one_letter_code
_entity_poly.pdbx_strand_id
1 'polypeptide(L)'
;MISVDPADLTGINDLDVDIDLTHPDTSDLEVDLLSPQGTSVRLHDHGAGTDLFGRYDDATGNNDGFGTLIPSGPGSLADFDGESIGGDWTLTVADTVTGTSGSMSGWAIQVCPSQCNAPSDLTITSDCNTNTVELSWTNSATYDSVEIDRDGVTVATVAGTDTTYSDGGATDGFHDYTVRGVCAVGASATTDFVDHFTYNQEDTIVVAMEGLFNNGDTGSNDTGATLLAGLLADGANAKLIRMQIDDYACINSAGVTQVWIACGTWPTNFLLNSDEANVIADLAAAGVAIYFESTDHWSFNHPISSFDDRDGVAEPYSQDDNDLLTSLDGVDSGVGLDMSSLQNVAYNQDNQATTGNANDFNDNLIPATAELAGGNAGLVWRYDDALGVDQGTTTAYIPDNGARVICASFELGGYQGDQNALIEAYYDFLAGGGAPPTLGFQRGDCNADGGFNIADAIFLLGNLFSGGPDSTCVDACDA
;
A
#
# COMPACT_ATOMS: atom_id res chain seq x y z
N MET A 1 -33.60 42.89 6.03
CA MET A 1 -32.85 41.78 5.41
C MET A 1 -31.49 41.69 6.05
N ILE A 2 -31.06 40.48 6.39
CA ILE A 2 -29.69 40.14 6.80
C ILE A 2 -29.15 39.24 5.68
N SER A 3 -27.92 39.48 5.22
CA SER A 3 -27.29 38.71 4.14
C SER A 3 -26.03 38.05 4.69
N VAL A 4 -25.97 36.73 4.56
CA VAL A 4 -24.82 35.88 4.90
C VAL A 4 -24.22 35.39 3.60
N ASP A 5 -22.91 35.10 3.58
CA ASP A 5 -22.25 34.55 2.39
C ASP A 5 -23.06 33.34 1.86
N PRO A 6 -23.56 33.37 0.60
CA PRO A 6 -24.31 32.26 0.03
C PRO A 6 -23.52 30.95 -0.08
N ALA A 7 -22.19 31.00 0.04
CA ALA A 7 -21.33 29.82 0.09
C ALA A 7 -21.17 29.22 1.50
N ASP A 8 -21.72 29.86 2.55
CA ASP A 8 -21.67 29.35 3.92
C ASP A 8 -22.66 28.21 4.12
N LEU A 9 -22.12 27.01 4.34
CA LEU A 9 -22.87 25.77 4.57
C LEU A 9 -23.00 25.41 6.06
N THR A 10 -22.66 26.34 6.97
CA THR A 10 -22.84 26.12 8.40
C THR A 10 -24.32 25.87 8.69
N GLY A 11 -24.61 24.73 9.29
CA GLY A 11 -25.97 24.34 9.64
C GLY A 11 -26.49 25.13 10.84
N ILE A 12 -27.82 25.18 10.96
CA ILE A 12 -28.52 25.73 12.12
C ILE A 12 -28.89 24.57 13.06
N ASN A 13 -28.46 24.66 14.31
CA ASN A 13 -28.90 23.78 15.39
C ASN A 13 -30.02 24.39 16.22
N ASP A 14 -30.07 25.72 16.27
CA ASP A 14 -31.05 26.52 16.97
C ASP A 14 -30.98 27.96 16.44
N LEU A 15 -32.12 28.65 16.38
CA LEU A 15 -32.26 29.99 15.82
C LEU A 15 -33.20 30.85 16.67
N ASP A 16 -32.64 31.97 17.14
CA ASP A 16 -33.33 33.01 17.88
C ASP A 16 -33.49 34.28 17.03
N VAL A 17 -34.55 35.05 17.26
CA VAL A 17 -34.77 36.35 16.61
C VAL A 17 -34.95 37.47 17.63
N ASP A 18 -33.97 38.37 17.71
CA ASP A 18 -34.08 39.61 18.47
C ASP A 18 -34.82 40.67 17.63
N ILE A 19 -35.82 41.33 18.22
CA ILE A 19 -36.60 42.39 17.59
C ILE A 19 -36.70 43.63 18.49
N ASP A 20 -36.52 44.80 17.90
CA ASP A 20 -36.79 46.11 18.50
C ASP A 20 -37.70 46.90 17.55
N LEU A 21 -39.00 46.78 17.79
CA LEU A 21 -40.06 47.43 17.04
C LEU A 21 -40.98 48.18 18.00
N THR A 22 -41.26 49.43 17.67
CA THR A 22 -42.20 50.27 18.41
C THR A 22 -43.51 50.39 17.63
N HIS A 23 -44.65 50.09 18.26
CA HIS A 23 -45.97 50.24 17.66
C HIS A 23 -47.04 50.50 18.74
N PRO A 24 -47.94 51.50 18.56
CA PRO A 24 -48.97 51.81 19.55
C PRO A 24 -49.99 50.69 19.81
N ASP A 25 -50.20 49.80 18.84
CA ASP A 25 -51.08 48.63 18.97
C ASP A 25 -50.53 47.46 18.15
N THR A 26 -49.91 46.47 18.80
CA THR A 26 -49.32 45.33 18.07
C THR A 26 -50.38 44.38 17.49
N SER A 27 -51.67 44.56 17.80
CA SER A 27 -52.73 43.78 17.15
C SER A 27 -52.91 44.14 15.68
N ASP A 28 -52.32 45.25 15.22
CA ASP A 28 -52.30 45.65 13.81
C ASP A 28 -51.20 44.92 13.01
N LEU A 29 -50.28 44.22 13.68
CA LEU A 29 -49.06 43.72 13.06
C LEU A 29 -49.11 42.24 12.66
N GLU A 30 -48.51 41.95 11.52
CA GLU A 30 -48.01 40.63 11.13
C GLU A 30 -46.48 40.68 10.97
N VAL A 31 -45.77 39.70 11.54
CA VAL A 31 -44.31 39.58 11.42
C VAL A 31 -43.94 38.18 10.97
N ASP A 32 -43.29 38.08 9.81
CA ASP A 32 -42.85 36.83 9.20
C ASP A 32 -41.33 36.82 9.01
N LEU A 33 -40.67 35.72 9.37
CA LEU A 33 -39.29 35.45 9.00
C LEU A 33 -39.27 34.46 7.82
N LEU A 34 -38.45 34.73 6.81
CA LEU A 34 -38.21 33.87 5.65
C LEU A 34 -36.72 33.55 5.55
N SER A 35 -36.38 32.26 5.50
CA SER A 35 -35.02 31.78 5.29
C SER A 35 -34.62 31.82 3.80
N PRO A 36 -33.31 31.79 3.49
CA PRO A 36 -32.81 31.70 2.12
C PRO A 36 -33.31 30.46 1.36
N GLN A 37 -33.63 29.39 2.09
CA GLN A 37 -34.10 28.11 1.54
C GLN A 37 -35.63 28.05 1.38
N GLY A 38 -36.35 29.09 1.82
CA GLY A 38 -37.77 29.27 1.59
C GLY A 38 -38.69 28.85 2.74
N THR A 39 -38.13 28.42 3.87
CA THR A 39 -38.91 28.17 5.09
C THR A 39 -39.38 29.49 5.68
N SER A 40 -40.64 29.55 6.11
CA SER A 40 -41.23 30.76 6.66
C SER A 40 -41.97 30.48 7.96
N VAL A 41 -41.69 31.31 8.97
CA VAL A 41 -42.27 31.22 10.31
C VAL A 41 -42.92 32.55 10.67
N ARG A 42 -44.18 32.49 11.11
CA ARG A 42 -44.92 33.65 11.62
C ARG A 42 -44.55 33.90 13.08
N LEU A 43 -43.77 34.94 13.31
CA LEU A 43 -43.32 35.35 14.64
C LEU A 43 -44.45 36.02 15.42
N HIS A 44 -45.21 36.90 14.77
CA HIS A 44 -46.31 37.64 15.42
C HIS A 44 -47.54 37.71 14.54
N ASP A 45 -48.70 37.30 15.06
CA ASP A 45 -49.98 37.33 14.35
C ASP A 45 -51.05 38.09 15.14
N HIS A 46 -51.14 39.41 14.93
CA HIS A 46 -52.17 40.28 15.51
C HIS A 46 -52.32 40.16 17.04
N GLY A 47 -51.23 39.85 17.74
CA GLY A 47 -51.21 39.76 19.21
C GLY A 47 -51.39 41.14 19.86
N ALA A 48 -52.34 41.26 20.79
CA ALA A 48 -52.61 42.52 21.48
C ALA A 48 -51.47 42.96 22.39
N GLY A 49 -51.12 44.24 22.35
CA GLY A 49 -49.99 44.78 23.09
C GLY A 49 -49.51 46.13 22.57
N THR A 50 -48.38 46.58 23.12
CA THR A 50 -47.66 47.78 22.69
C THR A 50 -46.21 47.40 22.52
N ASP A 51 -45.62 47.75 21.37
CA ASP A 51 -44.25 47.42 20.98
C ASP A 51 -43.95 45.91 20.90
N LEU A 52 -43.01 45.53 20.04
CA LEU A 52 -42.40 44.20 20.03
C LEU A 52 -40.92 44.39 20.36
N PHE A 53 -40.59 44.17 21.63
CA PHE A 53 -39.23 44.29 22.14
C PHE A 53 -38.82 43.03 22.89
N GLY A 54 -37.83 42.33 22.36
CA GLY A 54 -37.31 41.11 22.96
C GLY A 54 -36.89 40.08 21.93
N ARG A 55 -36.81 38.84 22.36
CA ARG A 55 -36.38 37.70 21.55
C ARG A 55 -37.50 36.70 21.37
N TYR A 56 -37.71 36.28 20.14
CA TYR A 56 -38.43 35.05 19.80
C TYR A 56 -37.47 33.88 19.90
N ASP A 57 -37.92 32.85 20.61
CA ASP A 57 -37.21 31.59 20.89
C ASP A 57 -38.18 30.43 20.55
N ASP A 58 -37.64 29.29 20.14
CA ASP A 58 -38.36 28.08 19.75
C ASP A 58 -38.91 27.29 20.96
N ALA A 59 -38.51 27.65 22.18
CA ALA A 59 -38.64 26.82 23.36
C ALA A 59 -40.07 26.28 23.55
N THR A 60 -40.19 24.96 23.37
CA THR A 60 -41.34 24.16 23.77
C THR A 60 -41.58 24.28 25.28
N GLY A 61 -42.27 25.33 25.70
CA GLY A 61 -42.90 25.45 27.01
C GLY A 61 -42.02 25.89 28.18
N ASN A 62 -40.77 26.29 27.99
CA ASN A 62 -39.97 26.97 29.02
C ASN A 62 -39.01 27.97 28.39
N ASN A 63 -39.32 29.25 28.53
CA ASN A 63 -38.36 30.34 28.39
C ASN A 63 -37.16 30.07 29.30
N ASP A 64 -35.99 29.82 28.73
CA ASP A 64 -34.74 29.53 29.44
C ASP A 64 -34.17 30.75 30.19
N GLY A 65 -34.88 31.88 30.10
CA GLY A 65 -34.55 33.15 30.74
C GLY A 65 -33.97 34.18 29.77
N PHE A 66 -33.83 33.86 28.48
CA PHE A 66 -33.23 34.75 27.47
C PHE A 66 -34.21 35.29 26.41
N GLY A 67 -35.48 34.86 26.39
CA GLY A 67 -36.53 35.41 25.52
C GLY A 67 -37.74 36.01 26.24
N THR A 68 -38.56 36.80 25.57
CA THR A 68 -39.85 37.30 26.12
C THR A 68 -41.03 37.09 25.16
N LEU A 69 -40.74 36.66 23.92
CA LEU A 69 -41.71 36.52 22.84
C LEU A 69 -41.72 35.07 22.37
N ILE A 70 -42.89 34.60 21.91
CA ILE A 70 -43.09 33.23 21.39
C ILE A 70 -43.67 33.38 19.98
N PRO A 71 -43.14 32.65 18.97
CA PRO A 71 -43.71 32.66 17.63
C PRO A 71 -45.20 32.32 17.65
N SER A 72 -46.02 33.14 16.99
CA SER A 72 -47.48 32.93 16.92
C SER A 72 -47.87 31.74 16.04
N GLY A 73 -47.03 31.37 15.08
CA GLY A 73 -47.33 30.37 14.06
C GLY A 73 -48.25 30.91 12.96
N PRO A 74 -48.32 30.26 11.78
CA PRO A 74 -47.84 28.91 11.49
C PRO A 74 -46.30 28.78 11.49
N GLY A 75 -45.85 27.57 11.82
CA GLY A 75 -44.45 27.21 11.97
C GLY A 75 -43.88 27.49 13.37
N SER A 76 -42.64 27.09 13.58
CA SER A 76 -41.82 27.37 14.76
C SER A 76 -40.38 27.65 14.34
N LEU A 77 -39.59 28.33 15.19
CA LEU A 77 -38.19 28.61 14.85
C LEU A 77 -37.34 27.33 14.65
N ALA A 78 -37.71 26.22 15.30
CA ALA A 78 -37.15 24.89 15.06
C ALA A 78 -37.35 24.38 13.61
N ASP A 79 -38.26 24.96 12.83
CA ASP A 79 -38.43 24.61 11.42
C ASP A 79 -37.19 25.01 10.57
N PHE A 80 -36.31 25.86 11.11
CA PHE A 80 -35.03 26.21 10.50
C PHE A 80 -33.89 25.25 10.86
N ASP A 81 -34.10 24.28 11.77
CA ASP A 81 -33.05 23.35 12.16
C ASP A 81 -32.63 22.47 10.97
N GLY A 82 -31.32 22.36 10.77
CA GLY A 82 -30.72 21.64 9.65
C GLY A 82 -30.53 22.45 8.37
N GLU A 83 -31.13 23.64 8.28
CA GLU A 83 -30.86 24.56 7.18
C GLU A 83 -29.44 25.15 7.26
N SER A 84 -28.80 25.40 6.11
CA SER A 84 -27.59 26.23 6.05
C SER A 84 -27.92 27.71 6.30
N ILE A 85 -27.04 28.41 7.01
CA ILE A 85 -27.20 29.83 7.32
C ILE A 85 -26.99 30.76 6.11
N GLY A 86 -26.32 30.29 5.05
CA GLY A 86 -25.93 31.07 3.89
C GLY A 86 -27.10 31.63 3.07
N GLY A 87 -27.00 32.91 2.68
CA GLY A 87 -27.97 33.61 1.84
C GLY A 87 -28.76 34.73 2.54
N ASP A 88 -29.86 35.15 1.92
CA ASP A 88 -30.66 36.30 2.36
C ASP A 88 -31.81 35.90 3.29
N TRP A 89 -31.73 36.35 4.54
CA TRP A 89 -32.80 36.25 5.53
C TRP A 89 -33.69 37.49 5.51
N THR A 90 -35.00 37.29 5.37
CA THR A 90 -35.97 38.39 5.22
C THR A 90 -36.98 38.39 6.37
N LEU A 91 -36.88 39.40 7.23
CA LEU A 91 -37.96 39.77 8.15
C LEU A 91 -38.94 40.71 7.45
N THR A 92 -40.21 40.32 7.36
CA THR A 92 -41.31 41.14 6.84
C THR A 92 -42.19 41.58 7.98
N VAL A 93 -42.43 42.88 8.09
CA VAL A 93 -43.35 43.47 9.07
C VAL A 93 -44.45 44.19 8.31
N ALA A 94 -45.70 43.81 8.53
CA ALA A 94 -46.87 44.42 7.91
C ALA A 94 -47.80 44.98 9.00
N ASP A 95 -48.07 46.29 8.92
CA ASP A 95 -49.18 46.92 9.62
C ASP A 95 -50.42 46.83 8.71
N THR A 96 -51.40 46.02 9.13
CA THR A 96 -52.56 45.64 8.32
C THR A 96 -53.79 46.50 8.60
N VAL A 97 -53.72 47.40 9.59
CA VAL A 97 -54.86 48.21 10.06
C VAL A 97 -54.53 49.70 10.01
N THR A 98 -55.39 50.49 9.37
CA THR A 98 -55.14 51.93 9.24
C THR A 98 -55.42 52.69 10.54
N GLY A 99 -54.50 53.52 11.01
CA GLY A 99 -54.79 54.58 11.99
C GLY A 99 -53.62 54.94 12.90
N THR A 100 -52.85 53.93 13.28
CA THR A 100 -51.58 54.06 14.00
C THR A 100 -50.42 53.71 13.07
N SER A 101 -49.20 54.00 13.49
CA SER A 101 -48.00 53.63 12.75
C SER A 101 -46.86 53.44 13.73
N GLY A 102 -45.96 52.50 13.44
CA GLY A 102 -44.79 52.22 14.26
C GLY A 102 -43.46 52.55 13.58
N SER A 103 -42.37 52.19 14.26
CA SER A 103 -41.02 52.22 13.71
C SER A 103 -40.22 50.99 14.10
N MET A 104 -39.48 50.46 13.13
CA MET A 104 -38.55 49.34 13.31
C MET A 104 -37.15 49.89 13.60
N SER A 105 -36.64 49.67 14.81
CA SER A 105 -35.32 50.13 15.25
C SER A 105 -34.21 49.16 14.83
N GLY A 106 -34.48 47.86 14.89
CA GLY A 106 -33.51 46.83 14.51
C GLY A 106 -34.00 45.41 14.78
N TRP A 107 -33.36 44.45 14.14
CA TRP A 107 -33.50 43.03 14.43
C TRP A 107 -32.18 42.31 14.20
N ALA A 108 -32.02 41.18 14.84
CA ALA A 108 -30.88 40.27 14.65
C ALA A 108 -31.37 38.82 14.68
N ILE A 109 -30.60 37.95 14.04
CA ILE A 109 -30.72 36.51 14.20
C ILE A 109 -29.52 36.06 15.04
N GLN A 110 -29.77 35.26 16.06
CA GLN A 110 -28.72 34.55 16.79
C GLN A 110 -28.84 33.06 16.45
N VAL A 111 -27.71 32.44 16.10
CA VAL A 111 -27.66 31.05 15.62
C VAL A 111 -26.72 30.25 16.51
N CYS A 112 -27.18 29.09 16.95
CA CYS A 112 -26.29 28.03 17.42
C CYS A 112 -25.89 27.18 16.19
N PRO A 113 -24.62 27.21 15.76
CA PRO A 113 -24.21 26.48 14.56
C PRO A 113 -24.19 24.97 14.80
N SER A 114 -24.76 24.19 13.89
CA SER A 114 -24.47 22.76 13.74
C SER A 114 -23.36 22.57 12.72
N GLN A 115 -22.31 21.85 13.11
CA GLN A 115 -21.21 21.47 12.23
C GLN A 115 -21.08 19.95 12.19
N CYS A 116 -21.00 19.39 10.97
CA CYS A 116 -20.69 17.99 10.78
C CYS A 116 -19.16 17.83 10.75
N ASN A 117 -18.55 17.63 11.92
CA ASN A 117 -17.11 17.39 12.00
C ASN A 117 -16.78 16.04 11.37
N ALA A 118 -15.69 15.96 10.61
CA ALA A 118 -15.22 14.67 10.07
C ALA A 118 -14.88 13.70 11.20
N PRO A 119 -15.04 12.37 11.00
CA PRO A 119 -14.39 11.40 11.85
C PRO A 119 -12.90 11.70 11.97
N SER A 120 -12.32 11.45 13.14
CA SER A 120 -10.89 11.66 13.41
C SER A 120 -10.19 10.36 13.74
N ASP A 121 -8.86 10.39 13.81
CA ASP A 121 -8.04 9.25 14.26
C ASP A 121 -8.36 7.96 13.48
N LEU A 122 -8.58 8.09 12.16
CA LEU A 122 -8.74 6.94 11.29
C LEU A 122 -7.44 6.14 11.30
N THR A 123 -7.55 4.86 11.58
CA THR A 123 -6.49 3.88 11.46
C THR A 123 -6.99 2.73 10.62
N ILE A 124 -6.17 2.29 9.67
CA ILE A 124 -6.49 1.18 8.77
C ILE A 124 -5.37 0.16 8.86
N THR A 125 -5.72 -1.11 9.04
CA THR A 125 -4.75 -2.20 9.14
C THR A 125 -5.22 -3.42 8.36
N SER A 126 -4.31 -4.05 7.64
CA SER A 126 -4.53 -5.37 7.03
C SER A 126 -4.35 -6.48 8.08
N ASP A 127 -5.36 -7.31 8.32
CA ASP A 127 -5.29 -8.43 9.28
C ASP A 127 -5.01 -9.77 8.57
N CYS A 128 -3.87 -10.37 8.93
CA CYS A 128 -3.38 -11.64 8.40
C CYS A 128 -4.17 -12.88 8.80
N ASN A 129 -4.88 -12.83 9.93
CA ASN A 129 -5.60 -13.98 10.46
C ASN A 129 -7.00 -14.08 9.83
N THR A 130 -7.61 -12.94 9.58
CA THR A 130 -8.97 -12.84 9.04
C THR A 130 -9.01 -12.54 7.55
N ASN A 131 -7.89 -12.10 6.95
CA ASN A 131 -7.82 -11.63 5.57
C ASN A 131 -8.83 -10.50 5.31
N THR A 132 -8.88 -9.56 6.25
CA THR A 132 -9.77 -8.40 6.22
C THR A 132 -8.98 -7.12 6.38
N VAL A 133 -9.53 -6.01 5.92
CA VAL A 133 -9.04 -4.68 6.27
C VAL A 133 -9.87 -4.14 7.42
N GLU A 134 -9.22 -3.84 8.54
CA GLU A 134 -9.84 -3.33 9.75
C GLU A 134 -9.69 -1.80 9.80
N LEU A 135 -10.81 -1.11 9.87
CA LEU A 135 -10.91 0.34 10.03
C LEU A 135 -11.37 0.65 11.45
N SER A 136 -10.74 1.64 12.07
CA SER A 136 -11.16 2.21 13.36
C SER A 136 -11.05 3.73 13.30
N TRP A 137 -12.00 4.44 13.90
CA TRP A 137 -12.03 5.91 13.92
C TRP A 137 -12.72 6.45 15.19
N THR A 138 -12.62 7.75 15.40
CA THR A 138 -13.35 8.48 16.45
C THR A 138 -14.45 9.34 15.84
N ASN A 139 -15.67 9.22 16.34
CA ASN A 139 -16.77 10.10 15.95
C ASN A 139 -16.62 11.48 16.60
N SER A 140 -16.44 12.52 15.78
CA SER A 140 -16.26 13.91 16.23
C SER A 140 -17.55 14.75 16.20
N ALA A 141 -18.66 14.13 15.82
CA ALA A 141 -20.00 14.69 15.88
C ALA A 141 -21.03 13.56 16.09
N THR A 142 -22.31 13.92 16.25
CA THR A 142 -23.40 12.95 16.19
C THR A 142 -23.74 12.73 14.72
N TYR A 143 -23.54 11.50 14.23
CA TYR A 143 -23.87 11.12 12.87
C TYR A 143 -25.20 10.38 12.83
N ASP A 144 -25.95 10.57 11.74
CA ASP A 144 -27.11 9.74 11.38
C ASP A 144 -26.62 8.39 10.85
N SER A 145 -25.54 8.40 10.08
CA SER A 145 -24.86 7.21 9.54
C SER A 145 -23.39 7.50 9.25
N VAL A 146 -22.60 6.44 9.09
CA VAL A 146 -21.24 6.53 8.55
C VAL A 146 -21.18 5.73 7.25
N GLU A 147 -20.72 6.37 6.18
CA GLU A 147 -20.46 5.74 4.88
C GLU A 147 -18.97 5.40 4.76
N ILE A 148 -18.67 4.19 4.30
CA ILE A 148 -17.33 3.70 4.05
C ILE A 148 -17.18 3.53 2.54
N ASP A 149 -16.29 4.31 1.95
CA ASP A 149 -15.89 4.17 0.55
C ASP A 149 -14.51 3.49 0.48
N ARG A 150 -14.35 2.53 -0.43
CA ARG A 150 -13.05 1.96 -0.85
C ARG A 150 -12.84 2.27 -2.32
N ASP A 151 -11.69 2.83 -2.66
CA ASP A 151 -11.29 3.20 -4.03
C ASP A 151 -12.35 4.09 -4.73
N GLY A 152 -12.98 4.98 -3.95
CA GLY A 152 -14.05 5.88 -4.39
C GLY A 152 -15.43 5.23 -4.57
N VAL A 153 -15.61 3.98 -4.15
CA VAL A 153 -16.89 3.25 -4.20
C VAL A 153 -17.37 2.91 -2.80
N THR A 154 -18.61 3.27 -2.46
CA THR A 154 -19.22 2.91 -1.17
C THR A 154 -19.35 1.40 -1.02
N VAL A 155 -18.64 0.83 -0.04
CA VAL A 155 -18.66 -0.59 0.31
C VAL A 155 -19.60 -0.89 1.48
N ALA A 156 -19.85 0.09 2.35
CA ALA A 156 -20.77 -0.05 3.47
C ALA A 156 -21.39 1.28 3.93
N THR A 157 -22.55 1.17 4.55
CA THR A 157 -23.15 2.22 5.39
C THR A 157 -23.46 1.60 6.75
N VAL A 158 -22.84 2.12 7.80
CA VAL A 158 -22.95 1.63 9.18
C VAL A 158 -23.68 2.65 10.05
N ALA A 159 -24.02 2.27 11.29
CA ALA A 159 -24.74 3.18 12.18
C ALA A 159 -23.88 4.41 12.52
N GLY A 160 -24.50 5.57 12.72
CA GLY A 160 -23.77 6.79 13.10
C GLY A 160 -23.03 6.72 14.44
N THR A 161 -23.32 5.70 15.25
CA THR A 161 -22.62 5.39 16.50
C THR A 161 -21.44 4.45 16.34
N ASP A 162 -21.30 3.80 15.18
CA ASP A 162 -20.21 2.86 14.95
C ASP A 162 -18.89 3.61 14.80
N THR A 163 -17.82 2.97 15.25
CA THR A 163 -16.45 3.50 15.27
C THR A 163 -15.44 2.53 14.63
N THR A 164 -15.93 1.44 14.05
CA THR A 164 -15.12 0.37 13.46
C THR A 164 -15.84 -0.27 12.29
N TYR A 165 -15.10 -0.75 11.29
CA TYR A 165 -15.61 -1.54 10.18
C TYR A 165 -14.56 -2.56 9.71
N SER A 166 -15.00 -3.76 9.35
CA SER A 166 -14.15 -4.83 8.83
C SER A 166 -14.55 -5.10 7.38
N ASP A 167 -13.67 -4.78 6.43
CA ASP A 167 -13.86 -5.06 5.00
C ASP A 167 -13.26 -6.43 4.65
N GLY A 168 -14.11 -7.45 4.54
CA GLY A 168 -13.73 -8.77 4.02
C GLY A 168 -13.87 -8.93 2.51
N GLY A 169 -14.20 -7.85 1.79
CA GLY A 169 -14.27 -7.81 0.33
C GLY A 169 -13.09 -7.10 -0.33
N ALA A 170 -12.13 -6.60 0.46
CA ALA A 170 -10.89 -6.03 -0.04
C ALA A 170 -10.08 -7.09 -0.84
N THR A 171 -9.47 -6.65 -1.93
CA THR A 171 -8.65 -7.51 -2.78
C THR A 171 -7.17 -7.26 -2.46
N ASP A 172 -6.28 -8.12 -2.95
CA ASP A 172 -4.86 -7.83 -2.81
C ASP A 172 -4.48 -6.56 -3.59
N GLY A 173 -3.76 -5.64 -2.95
CA GLY A 173 -3.27 -4.39 -3.51
C GLY A 173 -3.46 -3.16 -2.61
N PHE A 174 -3.08 -2.01 -3.15
CA PHE A 174 -3.26 -0.70 -2.53
C PHE A 174 -4.74 -0.29 -2.52
N HIS A 175 -5.23 0.18 -1.38
CA HIS A 175 -6.61 0.64 -1.21
C HIS A 175 -6.68 1.98 -0.49
N ASP A 176 -7.42 2.92 -1.08
CA ASP A 176 -7.80 4.18 -0.43
C ASP A 176 -9.17 4.00 0.25
N TYR A 177 -9.27 4.30 1.54
CA TYR A 177 -10.55 4.32 2.25
C TYR A 177 -10.94 5.72 2.66
N THR A 178 -12.22 6.03 2.52
CA THR A 178 -12.83 7.25 3.05
C THR A 178 -13.93 6.88 4.04
N VAL A 179 -13.82 7.37 5.28
CA VAL A 179 -14.84 7.25 6.31
C VAL A 179 -15.57 8.57 6.43
N ARG A 180 -16.85 8.57 6.07
CA ARG A 180 -17.69 9.77 5.96
C ARG A 180 -18.81 9.75 6.99
N GLY A 181 -18.74 10.64 7.97
CA GLY A 181 -19.85 10.89 8.88
C GLY A 181 -20.92 11.73 8.19
N VAL A 182 -22.15 11.24 8.17
CA VAL A 182 -23.32 11.93 7.62
C VAL A 182 -24.15 12.50 8.77
N CYS A 183 -24.44 13.79 8.73
CA CYS A 183 -25.26 14.53 9.68
C CYS A 183 -26.47 15.15 8.98
N ALA A 184 -27.42 15.67 9.76
CA ALA A 184 -28.56 16.43 9.23
C ALA A 184 -28.16 17.60 8.30
N VAL A 185 -26.99 18.19 8.53
CA VAL A 185 -26.53 19.42 7.84
C VAL A 185 -25.54 19.17 6.71
N GLY A 186 -25.24 17.90 6.41
CA GLY A 186 -24.30 17.50 5.37
C GLY A 186 -23.44 16.31 5.77
N ALA A 187 -22.28 16.16 5.15
CA ALA A 187 -21.36 15.07 5.46
C ALA A 187 -19.92 15.56 5.45
N SER A 188 -19.08 14.93 6.27
CA SER A 188 -17.66 15.24 6.36
C SER A 188 -16.87 13.96 6.54
N ALA A 189 -15.66 13.91 6.00
CA ALA A 189 -14.92 12.67 5.87
C ALA A 189 -13.44 12.80 6.20
N THR A 190 -12.85 11.68 6.57
CA THR A 190 -11.41 11.48 6.67
C THR A 190 -11.01 10.33 5.74
N THR A 191 -9.78 10.37 5.25
CA THR A 191 -9.26 9.42 4.27
C THR A 191 -7.90 8.95 4.75
N ASP A 192 -7.64 7.66 4.56
CA ASP A 192 -6.34 7.04 4.77
C ASP A 192 -6.22 5.83 3.82
N PHE A 193 -5.04 5.24 3.71
CA PHE A 193 -4.77 4.15 2.77
C PHE A 193 -4.13 2.94 3.45
N VAL A 194 -4.16 1.80 2.77
CA VAL A 194 -3.51 0.57 3.23
C VAL A 194 -3.12 -0.29 2.03
N ASP A 195 -1.96 -0.93 2.10
CA ASP A 195 -1.66 -2.09 1.26
C ASP A 195 -2.23 -3.35 1.91
N HIS A 196 -3.18 -3.99 1.24
CA HIS A 196 -3.79 -5.23 1.70
C HIS A 196 -3.26 -6.39 0.89
N PHE A 197 -2.68 -7.40 1.55
CA PHE A 197 -2.39 -8.68 0.93
C PHE A 197 -2.85 -9.79 1.87
N THR A 198 -3.71 -10.67 1.34
CA THR A 198 -4.21 -11.83 2.09
C THR A 198 -3.11 -12.85 2.37
N TYR A 199 -3.27 -13.67 3.39
CA TYR A 199 -2.39 -14.79 3.70
C TYR A 199 -3.22 -16.07 3.83
N ASN A 200 -2.93 -17.06 2.99
CA ASN A 200 -3.63 -18.33 2.91
C ASN A 200 -2.72 -19.52 3.30
N GLN A 201 -1.80 -19.30 4.24
CA GLN A 201 -0.81 -20.27 4.72
C GLN A 201 0.26 -20.61 3.67
N GLU A 202 0.65 -19.63 2.86
CA GLU A 202 1.81 -19.74 1.98
C GLU A 202 3.08 -19.95 2.81
N ASP A 203 3.95 -20.86 2.35
CA ASP A 203 5.24 -21.13 3.00
C ASP A 203 6.39 -20.35 2.36
N THR A 204 6.13 -19.74 1.20
CA THR A 204 7.08 -18.99 0.40
C THR A 204 6.47 -17.64 0.04
N ILE A 205 7.09 -16.54 0.47
CA ILE A 205 6.61 -15.19 0.18
C ILE A 205 7.60 -14.49 -0.75
N VAL A 206 7.14 -14.05 -1.91
CA VAL A 206 7.88 -13.16 -2.80
C VAL A 206 7.49 -11.73 -2.46
N VAL A 207 8.45 -10.95 -1.95
CA VAL A 207 8.32 -9.53 -1.64
C VAL A 207 8.95 -8.73 -2.78
N ALA A 208 8.12 -8.30 -3.72
CA ALA A 208 8.59 -7.50 -4.85
C ALA A 208 8.43 -6.01 -4.51
N MET A 209 9.54 -5.37 -4.20
CA MET A 209 9.62 -3.95 -3.88
C MET A 209 10.06 -3.10 -5.09
N GLU A 210 10.56 -3.73 -6.14
CA GLU A 210 10.77 -3.11 -7.46
C GLU A 210 9.48 -2.38 -7.93
N GLY A 211 9.64 -1.13 -8.36
CA GLY A 211 8.56 -0.31 -8.89
C GLY A 211 7.53 0.22 -7.89
N LEU A 212 7.65 -0.08 -6.58
CA LEU A 212 6.67 0.36 -5.57
C LEU A 212 6.44 1.87 -5.58
N PHE A 213 7.51 2.66 -5.69
CA PHE A 213 7.44 4.12 -5.72
C PHE A 213 7.39 4.71 -7.13
N ASN A 214 7.14 3.86 -8.14
CA ASN A 214 7.14 4.21 -9.55
C ASN A 214 5.79 3.86 -10.21
N ASN A 215 4.68 3.93 -9.47
CA ASN A 215 3.34 3.53 -9.93
C ASN A 215 3.26 2.07 -10.41
N GLY A 216 4.06 1.18 -9.83
CA GLY A 216 4.14 -0.23 -10.24
C GLY A 216 4.89 -0.47 -11.54
N ASP A 217 5.63 0.52 -12.04
CA ASP A 217 6.58 0.33 -13.15
C ASP A 217 7.82 -0.40 -12.61
N THR A 218 7.96 -1.68 -12.96
CA THR A 218 9.11 -2.49 -12.57
C THR A 218 10.27 -2.36 -13.56
N GLY A 219 10.07 -1.67 -14.70
CA GLY A 219 11.02 -1.65 -15.79
C GLY A 219 10.72 -2.70 -16.88
N SER A 220 11.74 -3.03 -17.67
CA SER A 220 11.75 -4.12 -18.66
C SER A 220 11.79 -5.51 -18.02
N ASN A 221 12.30 -5.59 -16.80
CA ASN A 221 12.35 -6.80 -15.99
C ASN A 221 11.31 -6.69 -14.86
N ASP A 222 10.67 -7.81 -14.51
CA ASP A 222 9.78 -7.92 -13.34
C ASP A 222 10.24 -9.18 -12.61
N THR A 223 11.25 -9.02 -11.74
CA THR A 223 11.83 -10.15 -11.01
C THR A 223 10.76 -10.81 -10.15
N GLY A 224 9.92 -10.04 -9.47
CA GLY A 224 8.84 -10.51 -8.61
C GLY A 224 7.85 -11.43 -9.33
N ALA A 225 7.39 -11.03 -10.52
CA ALA A 225 6.53 -11.89 -11.35
C ALA A 225 7.27 -13.13 -11.84
N THR A 226 8.55 -13.00 -12.21
CA THR A 226 9.40 -14.10 -12.68
C THR A 226 9.60 -15.14 -11.58
N LEU A 227 9.95 -14.70 -10.37
CA LEU A 227 10.11 -15.52 -9.17
C LEU A 227 8.81 -16.26 -8.84
N LEU A 228 7.68 -15.55 -8.77
CA LEU A 228 6.39 -16.20 -8.50
C LEU A 228 6.08 -17.28 -9.54
N ALA A 229 6.27 -16.98 -10.83
CA ALA A 229 5.99 -17.93 -11.90
C ALA A 229 6.86 -19.19 -11.79
N GLY A 230 8.17 -19.04 -11.55
CA GLY A 230 9.10 -20.16 -11.41
C GLY A 230 8.82 -21.00 -10.15
N LEU A 231 8.57 -20.36 -9.01
CA LEU A 231 8.23 -21.03 -7.76
C LEU A 231 6.94 -21.85 -7.90
N LEU A 232 5.90 -21.29 -8.51
CA LEU A 232 4.65 -22.01 -8.76
C LEU A 232 4.84 -23.16 -9.78
N ALA A 233 5.74 -23.00 -10.76
CA ALA A 233 6.07 -24.05 -11.72
C ALA A 233 6.78 -25.24 -11.05
N ASP A 234 7.59 -24.98 -10.03
CA ASP A 234 8.23 -26.00 -9.18
C ASP A 234 7.28 -26.59 -8.10
N GLY A 235 6.06 -26.05 -8.01
CA GLY A 235 5.03 -26.52 -7.09
C GLY A 235 5.13 -25.96 -5.67
N ALA A 236 5.89 -24.88 -5.47
CA ALA A 236 5.93 -24.15 -4.22
C ALA A 236 4.56 -23.55 -3.88
N ASN A 237 4.25 -23.47 -2.58
CA ASN A 237 3.09 -22.76 -2.06
C ASN A 237 3.44 -21.28 -1.86
N ALA A 238 3.54 -20.57 -2.99
CA ALA A 238 4.10 -19.22 -3.05
C ALA A 238 3.05 -18.13 -3.27
N LYS A 239 3.27 -16.96 -2.67
CA LYS A 239 2.52 -15.73 -2.93
C LYS A 239 3.45 -14.55 -3.18
N LEU A 240 3.04 -13.71 -4.13
CA LEU A 240 3.66 -12.43 -4.41
C LEU A 240 2.91 -11.31 -3.70
N ILE A 241 3.67 -10.46 -3.01
CA ILE A 241 3.20 -9.19 -2.47
C ILE A 241 4.01 -8.05 -3.10
N ARG A 242 3.35 -6.90 -3.25
CA ARG A 242 3.97 -5.64 -3.67
C ARG A 242 3.68 -4.58 -2.62
N MET A 243 4.47 -4.60 -1.56
CA MET A 243 4.47 -3.64 -0.46
C MET A 243 5.83 -3.70 0.24
N GLN A 244 6.11 -2.71 1.11
CA GLN A 244 7.32 -2.72 1.93
C GLN A 244 7.33 -3.94 2.86
N ILE A 245 8.50 -4.55 3.08
CA ILE A 245 8.61 -5.81 3.82
C ILE A 245 8.22 -5.68 5.30
N ASP A 246 8.50 -4.52 5.89
CA ASP A 246 8.19 -4.19 7.29
C ASP A 246 6.71 -3.87 7.53
N ASP A 247 5.96 -3.57 6.48
CA ASP A 247 4.50 -3.37 6.53
C ASP A 247 3.71 -4.68 6.39
N TYR A 248 4.30 -5.73 5.81
CA TYR A 248 3.61 -7.01 5.65
C TYR A 248 3.65 -7.85 6.92
N ALA A 249 2.71 -7.59 7.84
CA ALA A 249 2.62 -8.26 9.13
C ALA A 249 2.63 -9.81 9.03
N CYS A 250 2.15 -10.38 7.92
CA CYS A 250 2.00 -11.83 7.76
C CYS A 250 3.32 -12.53 7.45
N ILE A 251 4.40 -11.80 7.17
CA ILE A 251 5.74 -12.36 6.92
C ILE A 251 6.26 -13.18 8.09
N ASN A 252 5.84 -12.84 9.31
CA ASN A 252 6.22 -13.52 10.56
C ASN A 252 5.36 -14.75 10.89
N SER A 253 4.48 -15.18 9.98
CA SER A 253 3.63 -16.34 10.19
C SER A 253 4.48 -17.61 10.30
N ALA A 254 4.19 -18.47 11.28
CA ALA A 254 5.00 -19.66 11.56
C ALA A 254 5.08 -20.69 10.42
N GLY A 255 4.24 -20.56 9.38
CA GLY A 255 4.28 -21.40 8.19
C GLY A 255 5.26 -20.92 7.13
N VAL A 256 5.71 -19.65 7.20
CA VAL A 256 6.66 -19.08 6.24
C VAL A 256 8.04 -19.66 6.51
N THR A 257 8.62 -20.27 5.48
CA THR A 257 9.94 -20.93 5.51
C THR A 257 10.92 -20.31 4.53
N GLN A 258 10.44 -19.60 3.52
CA GLN A 258 11.27 -18.88 2.56
C GLN A 258 10.69 -17.50 2.24
N VAL A 259 11.57 -16.51 2.10
CA VAL A 259 11.23 -15.15 1.69
C VAL A 259 12.16 -14.72 0.57
N TRP A 260 11.58 -14.30 -0.56
CA TRP A 260 12.29 -13.94 -1.78
C TRP A 260 12.05 -12.47 -2.08
N ILE A 261 13.09 -11.66 -2.02
CA ILE A 261 13.00 -10.21 -1.97
C ILE A 261 13.63 -9.66 -3.24
N ALA A 262 12.85 -8.89 -4.00
CA ALA A 262 13.29 -8.26 -5.24
C ALA A 262 13.19 -6.73 -5.10
N CYS A 263 14.33 -6.07 -5.01
CA CYS A 263 14.41 -4.61 -4.95
C CYS A 263 14.51 -3.96 -6.34
N GLY A 264 14.89 -4.70 -7.37
CA GLY A 264 15.06 -4.21 -8.74
C GLY A 264 16.29 -3.33 -8.96
N THR A 265 16.41 -2.76 -10.16
CA THR A 265 17.48 -1.85 -10.63
C THR A 265 17.01 -0.40 -10.79
N TRP A 266 17.96 0.53 -10.75
CA TRP A 266 17.68 1.92 -11.09
C TRP A 266 17.05 2.02 -12.50
N PRO A 267 16.03 2.87 -12.73
CA PRO A 267 15.47 3.90 -11.84
C PRO A 267 14.24 3.46 -11.03
N THR A 268 13.86 2.19 -11.10
CA THR A 268 12.66 1.61 -10.51
C THR A 268 12.97 0.84 -9.22
N ASN A 269 14.23 0.85 -8.78
CA ASN A 269 14.67 0.14 -7.60
C ASN A 269 14.08 0.69 -6.29
N PHE A 270 14.01 -0.23 -5.34
CA PHE A 270 13.75 0.06 -3.95
C PHE A 270 15.07 0.08 -3.15
N LEU A 271 15.30 1.16 -2.40
CA LEU A 271 16.43 1.25 -1.48
C LEU A 271 15.96 0.96 -0.06
N LEU A 272 16.40 -0.17 0.48
CA LEU A 272 16.10 -0.53 1.86
C LEU A 272 16.61 0.52 2.85
N ASN A 273 15.81 0.77 3.88
CA ASN A 273 16.26 1.41 5.11
C ASN A 273 16.74 0.35 6.13
N SER A 274 17.28 0.81 7.26
CA SER A 274 17.83 -0.10 8.27
C SER A 274 16.78 -0.97 8.95
N ASP A 275 15.55 -0.49 9.12
CA ASP A 275 14.47 -1.23 9.78
C ASP A 275 14.00 -2.38 8.88
N GLU A 276 13.83 -2.14 7.58
CA GLU A 276 13.50 -3.17 6.60
C GLU A 276 14.61 -4.23 6.48
N ALA A 277 15.89 -3.80 6.41
CA ALA A 277 17.01 -4.73 6.39
C ALA A 277 17.08 -5.58 7.68
N ASN A 278 16.77 -4.99 8.84
CA ASN A 278 16.70 -5.74 10.10
C ASN A 278 15.57 -6.78 10.11
N VAL A 279 14.44 -6.53 9.44
CA VAL A 279 13.38 -7.55 9.28
C VAL A 279 13.91 -8.78 8.55
N ILE A 280 14.71 -8.59 7.48
CA ILE A 280 15.34 -9.69 6.74
C ILE A 280 16.28 -10.49 7.65
N ALA A 281 17.10 -9.79 8.43
CA ALA A 281 18.02 -10.41 9.39
C ALA A 281 17.29 -11.23 10.46
N ASP A 282 16.19 -10.70 11.01
CA ASP A 282 15.37 -11.36 12.02
C ASP A 282 14.71 -12.63 11.46
N LEU A 283 14.19 -12.57 10.23
CA LEU A 283 13.66 -13.74 9.51
C LEU A 283 14.74 -14.81 9.31
N ALA A 284 15.90 -14.44 8.78
CA ALA A 284 17.04 -15.34 8.60
C ALA A 284 17.49 -15.98 9.91
N ALA A 285 17.54 -15.20 10.99
CA ALA A 285 17.87 -15.66 12.33
C ALA A 285 16.82 -16.63 12.90
N ALA A 286 15.54 -16.42 12.58
CA ALA A 286 14.43 -17.29 12.97
C ALA A 286 14.36 -18.60 12.16
N GLY A 287 15.19 -18.75 11.13
CA GLY A 287 15.25 -19.96 10.29
C GLY A 287 14.41 -19.88 9.02
N VAL A 288 14.04 -18.68 8.59
CA VAL A 288 13.42 -18.42 7.28
C VAL A 288 14.53 -18.21 6.25
N ALA A 289 14.57 -19.01 5.20
CA ALA A 289 15.60 -18.88 4.16
C ALA A 289 15.34 -17.66 3.28
N ILE A 290 16.39 -16.96 2.89
CA ILE A 290 16.29 -15.67 2.20
C ILE A 290 16.89 -15.76 0.79
N TYR A 291 16.11 -15.36 -0.22
CA TYR A 291 16.66 -14.82 -1.46
C TYR A 291 16.56 -13.30 -1.38
N PHE A 292 17.66 -12.59 -1.57
CA PHE A 292 17.69 -11.14 -1.58
C PHE A 292 18.40 -10.63 -2.82
N GLU A 293 17.68 -9.85 -3.61
CA GLU A 293 18.17 -9.23 -4.82
C GLU A 293 18.07 -7.72 -4.72
N SER A 294 19.20 -7.04 -4.88
CA SER A 294 19.27 -5.58 -4.91
C SER A 294 20.55 -5.13 -5.57
N THR A 295 20.47 -4.14 -6.44
CA THR A 295 21.65 -3.73 -7.21
C THR A 295 22.48 -2.65 -6.52
N ASP A 296 21.87 -1.96 -5.54
CA ASP A 296 22.46 -0.86 -4.78
C ASP A 296 22.53 -1.15 -3.25
N HIS A 297 22.34 -2.39 -2.80
CA HIS A 297 22.32 -2.64 -1.34
C HIS A 297 23.72 -2.59 -0.73
N TRP A 298 24.74 -3.06 -1.44
CA TRP A 298 26.08 -3.30 -0.90
C TRP A 298 27.09 -2.22 -1.28
N SER A 299 26.69 -1.12 -1.91
CA SER A 299 27.60 0.00 -2.18
C SER A 299 26.92 1.37 -2.01
N PHE A 300 25.98 1.71 -2.90
CA PHE A 300 25.38 3.04 -2.96
C PHE A 300 24.29 3.18 -1.91
N ASN A 301 24.54 4.06 -0.92
CA ASN A 301 23.57 4.32 0.16
C ASN A 301 23.21 3.07 0.99
N HIS A 302 24.16 2.13 1.12
CA HIS A 302 24.04 0.93 1.94
C HIS A 302 23.57 1.25 3.38
N PRO A 303 22.43 0.69 3.83
CA PRO A 303 21.97 0.82 5.20
C PRO A 303 22.72 -0.16 6.12
N ILE A 304 23.54 0.36 7.05
CA ILE A 304 24.18 -0.48 8.07
C ILE A 304 23.10 -1.15 8.92
N SER A 305 23.09 -2.47 8.95
CA SER A 305 22.02 -3.27 9.54
C SER A 305 22.54 -4.56 10.18
N SER A 306 21.65 -5.33 10.80
CA SER A 306 21.97 -6.68 11.26
C SER A 306 21.93 -7.74 10.15
N PHE A 307 21.50 -7.36 8.94
CA PHE A 307 21.55 -8.25 7.77
C PHE A 307 22.99 -8.41 7.26
N ASP A 308 23.81 -7.38 7.43
CA ASP A 308 25.25 -7.37 7.11
C ASP A 308 25.99 -8.55 7.78
N ASP A 309 25.53 -9.00 8.96
CA ASP A 309 26.12 -10.12 9.71
C ASP A 309 25.74 -11.52 9.16
N ARG A 310 24.90 -11.57 8.12
CA ARG A 310 24.12 -12.74 7.69
C ARG A 310 23.92 -12.85 6.18
N ASP A 311 24.37 -11.89 5.39
CA ASP A 311 24.11 -11.85 3.95
C ASP A 311 25.15 -12.66 3.14
N GLY A 312 26.29 -13.02 3.76
CA GLY A 312 27.35 -13.77 3.13
C GLY A 312 28.21 -12.95 2.17
N VAL A 313 28.19 -11.62 2.30
CA VAL A 313 28.93 -10.66 1.46
C VAL A 313 30.02 -9.98 2.29
N ALA A 314 31.25 -9.95 1.78
CA ALA A 314 32.39 -9.45 2.53
C ALA A 314 32.37 -7.93 2.75
N GLU A 315 32.60 -7.48 3.99
CA GLU A 315 32.79 -6.06 4.32
C GLU A 315 34.28 -5.68 4.58
N PRO A 316 34.68 -4.40 4.46
CA PRO A 316 33.87 -3.23 4.12
C PRO A 316 33.49 -3.21 2.64
N TYR A 317 32.24 -2.85 2.42
CA TYR A 317 31.66 -2.52 1.13
C TYR A 317 32.50 -1.45 0.42
N SER A 318 33.19 -1.86 -0.63
CA SER A 318 34.00 -1.02 -1.52
C SER A 318 33.83 -1.44 -2.97
N GLN A 319 32.70 -2.08 -3.25
CA GLN A 319 32.41 -2.83 -4.45
C GLN A 319 31.71 -1.85 -5.42
N ASP A 320 32.35 -1.61 -6.55
CA ASP A 320 32.11 -0.50 -7.49
C ASP A 320 30.94 -0.82 -8.43
N ASP A 321 29.89 0.01 -8.40
CA ASP A 321 28.76 -0.02 -9.33
C ASP A 321 29.25 0.23 -10.75
N ASN A 322 29.17 -0.81 -11.59
CA ASN A 322 29.36 -0.63 -13.01
C ASN A 322 28.19 -1.21 -13.78
N ASP A 323 27.95 -0.58 -14.91
CA ASP A 323 26.84 -0.86 -15.81
C ASP A 323 27.32 -1.73 -17.00
N LEU A 324 28.13 -2.73 -16.69
CA LEU A 324 28.77 -3.55 -17.72
C LEU A 324 28.22 -4.98 -17.77
N LEU A 325 27.31 -5.34 -16.86
CA LEU A 325 26.77 -6.69 -16.81
C LEU A 325 25.90 -6.93 -18.04
N THR A 326 26.36 -7.84 -18.88
CA THR A 326 25.68 -8.23 -20.13
C THR A 326 25.68 -9.74 -20.34
N SER A 327 26.54 -10.45 -19.61
CA SER A 327 26.53 -11.91 -19.52
C SER A 327 27.12 -12.40 -18.19
N LEU A 328 26.69 -13.59 -17.81
CA LEU A 328 26.97 -14.25 -16.54
C LEU A 328 27.68 -15.60 -16.80
N ASP A 329 28.73 -15.84 -16.03
CA ASP A 329 29.35 -17.16 -15.88
C ASP A 329 29.06 -17.72 -14.50
N GLY A 330 28.49 -18.92 -14.46
CA GLY A 330 28.22 -19.62 -13.23
C GLY A 330 29.48 -20.28 -12.68
N VAL A 331 29.49 -20.49 -11.37
CA VAL A 331 30.58 -21.14 -10.63
C VAL A 331 30.02 -22.12 -9.60
N ASP A 332 30.87 -23.03 -9.13
CA ASP A 332 30.56 -23.85 -7.96
C ASP A 332 30.84 -23.04 -6.70
N SER A 333 29.79 -22.73 -5.94
CA SER A 333 29.92 -22.00 -4.69
C SER A 333 30.70 -22.75 -3.62
N GLY A 334 30.84 -24.07 -3.74
CA GLY A 334 31.46 -24.92 -2.73
C GLY A 334 30.62 -25.09 -1.46
N VAL A 335 29.42 -24.48 -1.41
CA VAL A 335 28.45 -24.63 -0.31
C VAL A 335 27.19 -25.37 -0.74
N GLY A 336 27.17 -25.93 -1.96
CA GLY A 336 26.08 -26.81 -2.43
C GLY A 336 25.14 -26.19 -3.45
N LEU A 337 25.38 -24.94 -3.88
CA LEU A 337 24.76 -24.34 -5.05
C LEU A 337 25.79 -24.25 -6.19
N ASP A 338 25.62 -25.04 -7.25
CA ASP A 338 26.61 -25.15 -8.34
C ASP A 338 26.00 -24.68 -9.66
N MET A 339 26.50 -23.56 -10.19
CA MET A 339 26.09 -23.02 -11.50
C MET A 339 27.19 -23.18 -12.55
N SER A 340 28.28 -23.91 -12.26
CA SER A 340 29.47 -23.98 -13.11
C SER A 340 29.24 -24.54 -14.52
N SER A 341 28.14 -25.25 -14.75
CA SER A 341 27.73 -25.72 -16.08
C SER A 341 27.16 -24.62 -16.98
N LEU A 342 26.73 -23.50 -16.40
CA LEU A 342 26.09 -22.39 -17.10
C LEU A 342 27.13 -21.31 -17.39
N GLN A 343 27.51 -21.16 -18.66
CA GLN A 343 28.54 -20.21 -19.08
C GLN A 343 28.00 -19.30 -20.19
N ASN A 344 28.50 -18.07 -20.26
CA ASN A 344 28.13 -17.07 -21.27
C ASN A 344 26.60 -16.86 -21.33
N VAL A 345 25.91 -16.89 -20.18
CA VAL A 345 24.46 -16.69 -20.15
C VAL A 345 24.18 -15.21 -20.32
N ALA A 346 23.44 -14.84 -21.37
CA ALA A 346 23.12 -13.44 -21.60
C ALA A 346 22.28 -12.85 -20.46
N TYR A 347 22.49 -11.56 -20.19
CA TYR A 347 21.73 -10.76 -19.25
C TYR A 347 21.16 -9.54 -19.98
N ASN A 348 19.86 -9.32 -19.86
CA ASN A 348 19.20 -8.12 -20.34
C ASN A 348 19.12 -7.11 -19.21
N GLN A 349 19.84 -6.01 -19.38
CA GLN A 349 19.73 -4.88 -18.48
C GLN A 349 18.31 -4.28 -18.53
N ASP A 350 17.87 -3.72 -17.40
CA ASP A 350 16.60 -3.02 -17.27
C ASP A 350 16.62 -1.69 -18.04
N ASN A 351 16.34 -1.78 -19.34
CA ASN A 351 16.30 -0.61 -20.20
C ASN A 351 14.93 0.06 -20.12
N GLN A 352 14.81 1.13 -19.33
CA GLN A 352 13.62 1.97 -19.45
C GLN A 352 13.65 2.72 -20.79
N ALA A 353 12.72 2.37 -21.69
CA ALA A 353 12.59 2.96 -23.03
C ALA A 353 12.45 4.50 -23.04
N THR A 354 12.18 5.12 -21.88
CA THR A 354 11.94 6.55 -21.67
C THR A 354 13.21 7.37 -21.37
N THR A 355 14.22 6.80 -20.71
CA THR A 355 15.46 7.53 -20.36
C THR A 355 16.56 7.32 -21.39
N GLY A 356 16.51 6.23 -22.16
CA GLY A 356 17.54 5.87 -23.14
C GLY A 356 18.92 5.59 -22.53
N ASN A 357 18.95 5.37 -21.21
CA ASN A 357 20.13 5.06 -20.42
C ASN A 357 19.88 3.68 -19.81
N ALA A 358 20.40 2.64 -20.46
CA ALA A 358 20.26 1.25 -20.04
C ALA A 358 21.30 0.99 -18.96
N ASN A 359 21.00 1.44 -17.73
CA ASN A 359 21.98 1.47 -16.67
C ASN A 359 21.56 0.61 -15.49
N ASP A 360 22.00 -0.64 -15.50
CA ASP A 360 21.91 -1.54 -14.35
C ASP A 360 23.21 -1.40 -13.58
N PHE A 361 23.19 -0.57 -12.55
CA PHE A 361 24.32 -0.42 -11.65
C PHE A 361 24.34 -1.63 -10.72
N ASN A 362 25.12 -2.67 -11.07
CA ASN A 362 25.21 -3.87 -10.25
C ASN A 362 26.42 -3.81 -9.31
N ASP A 363 26.17 -4.07 -8.02
CA ASP A 363 27.22 -4.29 -7.01
C ASP A 363 28.14 -5.49 -7.39
N ASN A 364 29.43 -5.38 -7.07
CA ASN A 364 30.40 -6.48 -7.24
C ASN A 364 30.53 -7.33 -5.97
N LEU A 365 29.75 -8.39 -5.84
CA LEU A 365 29.70 -9.20 -4.62
C LEU A 365 30.92 -10.11 -4.44
N ILE A 366 31.53 -10.05 -3.26
CA ILE A 366 32.62 -10.94 -2.83
C ILE A 366 32.10 -11.82 -1.69
N PRO A 367 32.18 -13.15 -1.76
CA PRO A 367 31.76 -14.02 -0.65
C PRO A 367 32.52 -13.72 0.64
N ALA A 368 31.78 -13.61 1.75
CA ALA A 368 32.35 -13.40 3.06
C ALA A 368 33.28 -14.56 3.47
N THR A 369 34.43 -14.21 4.05
CA THR A 369 35.36 -15.20 4.64
C THR A 369 35.08 -15.47 6.10
N ALA A 370 34.28 -14.61 6.75
CA ALA A 370 33.77 -14.75 8.09
C ALA A 370 32.58 -13.81 8.25
N GLU A 371 31.52 -14.33 8.88
CA GLU A 371 30.31 -13.61 9.25
C GLU A 371 30.11 -13.70 10.76
N LEU A 372 29.39 -12.75 11.37
CA LEU A 372 29.06 -12.87 12.81
C LEU A 372 28.13 -14.06 13.09
N ALA A 373 27.28 -14.44 12.14
CA ALA A 373 26.48 -15.66 12.21
C ALA A 373 27.26 -16.97 11.94
N GLY A 374 28.57 -16.89 11.65
CA GLY A 374 29.44 -18.05 11.37
C GLY A 374 29.15 -18.72 10.03
N GLY A 375 29.68 -19.91 9.77
CA GLY A 375 29.39 -20.64 8.53
C GLY A 375 30.27 -20.25 7.33
N ASN A 376 29.80 -20.57 6.11
CA ASN A 376 30.57 -20.41 4.88
C ASN A 376 29.74 -19.79 3.75
N ALA A 377 30.34 -18.84 3.04
CA ALA A 377 29.80 -18.26 1.82
C ALA A 377 30.63 -18.69 0.59
N GLY A 378 29.98 -18.71 -0.57
CA GLY A 378 30.57 -19.05 -1.86
C GLY A 378 30.02 -18.20 -2.99
N LEU A 379 30.80 -18.02 -4.05
CA LEU A 379 30.37 -17.28 -5.23
C LEU A 379 29.49 -18.18 -6.11
N VAL A 380 28.42 -17.65 -6.69
CA VAL A 380 27.50 -18.40 -7.57
C VAL A 380 27.59 -17.92 -9.01
N TRP A 381 27.65 -16.60 -9.20
CA TRP A 381 27.72 -15.96 -10.50
C TRP A 381 28.80 -14.88 -10.52
N ARG A 382 29.40 -14.69 -11.68
CA ARG A 382 30.32 -13.59 -11.98
C ARG A 382 30.01 -13.00 -13.35
N TYR A 383 30.53 -11.80 -13.58
CA TYR A 383 30.61 -11.21 -14.91
C TYR A 383 31.36 -12.15 -15.85
N ASP A 384 30.87 -12.27 -17.08
CA ASP A 384 31.56 -12.97 -18.15
C ASP A 384 32.83 -12.20 -18.59
N ASP A 385 33.86 -12.96 -18.93
CA ASP A 385 35.25 -12.53 -19.08
C ASP A 385 35.53 -11.65 -20.30
N ALA A 386 34.53 -11.44 -21.17
CA ALA A 386 34.64 -10.66 -22.41
C ALA A 386 35.11 -9.20 -22.18
N LEU A 387 34.94 -8.69 -20.96
CA LEU A 387 35.33 -7.34 -20.53
C LEU A 387 36.61 -7.30 -19.66
N GLY A 388 37.17 -8.46 -19.31
CA GLY A 388 38.39 -8.56 -18.49
C GLY A 388 38.21 -8.21 -17.01
N VAL A 389 36.97 -8.28 -16.51
CA VAL A 389 36.62 -8.08 -15.10
C VAL A 389 36.18 -9.43 -14.49
N ASP A 390 36.81 -9.84 -13.39
CA ASP A 390 36.46 -11.07 -12.64
C ASP A 390 35.71 -10.62 -11.38
N GLN A 391 34.48 -10.14 -11.58
CA GLN A 391 33.63 -9.54 -10.55
C GLN A 391 32.47 -10.48 -10.25
N GLY A 392 32.12 -10.67 -8.97
CA GLY A 392 31.01 -11.50 -8.55
C GLY A 392 29.69 -10.73 -8.59
N THR A 393 28.57 -11.44 -8.81
CA THR A 393 27.22 -10.85 -8.80
C THR A 393 26.24 -11.60 -7.91
N THR A 394 26.63 -12.78 -7.41
CA THR A 394 25.76 -13.56 -6.52
C THR A 394 26.59 -14.38 -5.55
N THR A 395 26.19 -14.37 -4.28
CA THR A 395 26.75 -15.21 -3.22
C THR A 395 25.68 -16.16 -2.70
N ALA A 396 26.12 -17.35 -2.27
CA ALA A 396 25.32 -18.30 -1.52
C ALA A 396 25.97 -18.52 -0.16
N TYR A 397 25.17 -18.57 0.89
CA TYR A 397 25.64 -18.60 2.26
C TYR A 397 24.88 -19.62 3.10
N ILE A 398 25.65 -20.42 3.85
CA ILE A 398 25.14 -21.36 4.85
C ILE A 398 25.68 -20.91 6.22
N PRO A 399 24.87 -20.26 7.07
CA PRO A 399 25.30 -19.83 8.40
C PRO A 399 25.42 -21.02 9.37
N ASP A 400 26.21 -20.85 10.43
CA ASP A 400 26.24 -21.82 11.55
C ASP A 400 24.94 -21.77 12.38
N ASN A 401 24.22 -20.64 12.34
CA ASN A 401 22.94 -20.43 13.03
C ASN A 401 21.96 -19.56 12.22
N GLY A 402 20.78 -20.10 11.93
CA GLY A 402 19.76 -19.48 11.08
C GLY A 402 19.52 -20.31 9.82
N ALA A 403 18.90 -19.70 8.82
CA ALA A 403 18.67 -20.32 7.51
C ALA A 403 19.59 -19.74 6.42
N ARG A 404 19.60 -20.43 5.28
CA ARG A 404 20.46 -20.12 4.14
C ARG A 404 20.05 -18.81 3.47
N VAL A 405 21.04 -18.13 2.89
CA VAL A 405 20.84 -16.85 2.20
C VAL A 405 21.48 -16.93 0.82
N ILE A 406 20.78 -16.41 -0.19
CA ILE A 406 21.32 -16.08 -1.50
C ILE A 406 21.20 -14.57 -1.67
N CYS A 407 22.30 -13.92 -1.99
CA CYS A 407 22.36 -12.48 -2.26
C CYS A 407 22.78 -12.27 -3.71
N ALA A 408 22.00 -11.51 -4.47
CA ALA A 408 22.24 -11.21 -5.88
C ALA A 408 22.23 -9.70 -6.13
N SER A 409 23.16 -9.24 -6.96
CA SER A 409 23.26 -7.86 -7.40
C SER A 409 22.69 -7.60 -8.79
N PHE A 410 22.20 -8.63 -9.48
CA PHE A 410 21.55 -8.52 -10.79
C PHE A 410 20.07 -8.86 -10.70
N GLU A 411 19.26 -8.33 -11.62
CA GLU A 411 17.84 -8.69 -11.66
C GLU A 411 17.60 -10.07 -12.26
N LEU A 412 17.05 -11.02 -11.50
CA LEU A 412 16.76 -12.33 -12.04
C LEU A 412 15.82 -12.28 -13.25
N GLY A 413 14.91 -11.29 -13.31
CA GLY A 413 14.08 -11.04 -14.49
C GLY A 413 14.88 -10.79 -15.78
N GLY A 414 16.09 -10.23 -15.69
CA GLY A 414 17.01 -9.98 -16.79
C GLY A 414 17.79 -11.22 -17.27
N TYR A 415 17.84 -12.29 -16.49
CA TYR A 415 18.54 -13.54 -16.83
C TYR A 415 17.93 -14.20 -18.08
N GLN A 416 18.72 -14.41 -19.14
CA GLN A 416 18.23 -14.96 -20.43
C GLN A 416 18.39 -16.49 -20.57
N GLY A 417 18.87 -17.17 -19.53
CA GLY A 417 18.87 -18.63 -19.49
C GLY A 417 17.49 -19.21 -19.13
N ASP A 418 17.46 -20.47 -18.71
CA ASP A 418 16.22 -21.06 -18.20
C ASP A 418 15.93 -20.55 -16.78
N GLN A 419 15.08 -19.51 -16.68
CA GLN A 419 14.70 -18.89 -15.42
C GLN A 419 14.00 -19.88 -14.47
N ASN A 420 13.22 -20.84 -14.98
CA ASN A 420 12.55 -21.83 -14.12
C ASN A 420 13.57 -22.77 -13.48
N ALA A 421 14.54 -23.26 -14.27
CA ALA A 421 15.60 -24.12 -13.75
C ALA A 421 16.49 -23.38 -12.73
N LEU A 422 16.75 -22.08 -12.94
CA LEU A 422 17.49 -21.25 -11.98
C LEU A 422 16.72 -21.10 -10.66
N ILE A 423 15.42 -20.78 -10.73
CA ILE A 423 14.55 -20.62 -9.56
C ILE A 423 14.41 -21.95 -8.82
N GLU A 424 14.23 -23.07 -9.52
CA GLU A 424 14.20 -24.43 -8.92
C GLU A 424 15.48 -24.71 -8.14
N ALA A 425 16.66 -24.44 -8.71
CA ALA A 425 17.93 -24.67 -8.04
C ALA A 425 18.13 -23.77 -6.80
N TYR A 426 17.70 -22.51 -6.87
CA TYR A 426 17.72 -21.61 -5.72
C TYR A 426 16.72 -22.06 -4.64
N TYR A 427 15.52 -22.48 -5.03
CA TYR A 427 14.50 -23.00 -4.13
C TYR A 427 14.93 -24.28 -3.41
N ASP A 428 15.54 -25.24 -4.10
CA ASP A 428 16.10 -26.45 -3.48
C ASP A 428 17.24 -26.10 -2.51
N PHE A 429 18.15 -25.21 -2.91
CA PHE A 429 19.22 -24.77 -2.02
C PHE A 429 18.67 -24.13 -0.75
N LEU A 430 17.71 -23.21 -0.86
CA LEU A 430 17.11 -22.52 0.29
C LEU A 430 16.30 -23.47 1.18
N ALA A 431 15.67 -24.51 0.61
CA ALA A 431 14.98 -25.57 1.33
C ALA A 431 15.92 -26.52 2.12
N GLY A 432 17.24 -26.30 2.07
CA GLY A 432 18.22 -27.16 2.72
C GLY A 432 18.74 -28.29 1.82
N GLY A 433 18.37 -28.31 0.55
CA GLY A 433 18.91 -29.15 -0.51
C GLY A 433 20.33 -28.76 -0.89
N GLY A 434 20.74 -29.00 -2.13
CA GLY A 434 22.13 -28.86 -2.55
C GLY A 434 22.81 -30.20 -2.81
N ALA A 435 22.45 -30.75 -3.96
CA ALA A 435 23.37 -31.41 -4.88
C ALA A 435 23.23 -30.63 -6.21
N PRO A 436 24.21 -30.66 -7.14
CA PRO A 436 24.24 -29.73 -8.28
C PRO A 436 22.92 -29.77 -9.05
N PRO A 437 22.58 -28.77 -9.89
CA PRO A 437 21.68 -29.05 -10.99
C PRO A 437 22.34 -30.19 -11.76
N THR A 438 21.93 -31.42 -11.46
CA THR A 438 22.26 -32.57 -12.25
C THR A 438 21.49 -32.29 -13.50
N LEU A 439 22.20 -31.68 -14.46
CA LEU A 439 21.88 -31.56 -15.88
C LEU A 439 20.41 -31.89 -16.07
N GLY A 440 19.54 -30.87 -15.93
CA GLY A 440 18.14 -31.02 -16.31
C GLY A 440 18.14 -31.77 -17.63
N PHE A 441 17.54 -32.96 -17.63
CA PHE A 441 17.66 -33.97 -18.67
C PHE A 441 17.88 -33.35 -20.07
N GLN A 442 19.13 -33.38 -20.57
CA GLN A 442 19.47 -32.71 -21.82
C GLN A 442 19.43 -33.72 -22.95
N ARG A 443 18.28 -33.78 -23.63
CA ARG A 443 18.11 -34.62 -24.82
C ARG A 443 19.16 -34.24 -25.87
N GLY A 444 20.08 -35.16 -26.13
CA GLY A 444 21.17 -35.02 -27.09
C GLY A 444 22.57 -34.88 -26.50
N ASP A 445 22.74 -34.75 -25.17
CA ASP A 445 24.05 -34.83 -24.49
C ASP A 445 24.39 -36.28 -24.14
N CYS A 446 24.77 -37.06 -25.16
CA CYS A 446 24.97 -38.49 -25.01
C CYS A 446 26.33 -38.82 -24.35
N ASN A 447 27.32 -37.94 -24.44
CA ASN A 447 28.63 -38.15 -23.82
C ASN A 447 28.73 -37.58 -22.40
N ALA A 448 27.67 -36.91 -21.91
CA ALA A 448 27.57 -36.31 -20.59
C ALA A 448 28.67 -35.28 -20.32
N ASP A 449 29.05 -34.53 -21.35
CA ASP A 449 30.05 -33.45 -21.24
C ASP A 449 29.41 -32.06 -21.06
N GLY A 450 28.07 -31.99 -21.03
CA GLY A 450 27.30 -30.78 -20.81
C GLY A 450 27.13 -29.90 -22.05
N GLY A 451 27.67 -30.29 -23.21
CA GLY A 451 27.57 -29.53 -24.45
C GLY A 451 26.81 -30.27 -25.54
N PHE A 452 25.67 -29.75 -26.00
CA PHE A 452 24.95 -30.31 -27.16
C PHE A 452 25.71 -30.07 -28.48
N ASN A 453 26.49 -31.05 -28.94
CA ASN A 453 27.34 -30.90 -30.13
C ASN A 453 27.59 -32.22 -30.90
N ILE A 454 28.49 -32.19 -31.89
CA ILE A 454 28.76 -33.38 -32.72
C ILE A 454 29.49 -34.50 -31.94
N ALA A 455 30.14 -34.16 -30.82
CA ALA A 455 30.79 -35.13 -29.95
C ALA A 455 29.80 -36.15 -29.39
N ASP A 456 28.55 -35.75 -29.13
CA ASP A 456 27.47 -36.64 -28.67
C ASP A 456 27.09 -37.68 -29.70
N ALA A 457 26.90 -37.24 -30.94
CA ALA A 457 26.61 -38.14 -32.06
C ALA A 457 27.77 -39.12 -32.30
N ILE A 458 29.02 -38.65 -32.18
CA ILE A 458 30.21 -39.49 -32.32
C ILE A 458 30.28 -40.52 -31.19
N PHE A 459 30.01 -40.11 -29.95
CA PHE A 459 30.00 -40.97 -28.78
C PHE A 459 28.94 -42.06 -28.90
N LEU A 460 27.71 -41.69 -29.29
CA LEU A 460 26.60 -42.63 -29.54
C LEU A 460 26.93 -43.64 -30.64
N LEU A 461 27.47 -43.18 -31.78
CA LEU A 461 27.87 -44.07 -32.86
C LEU A 461 29.03 -45.00 -32.46
N GLY A 462 29.95 -44.49 -31.62
CA GLY A 462 31.03 -45.26 -31.02
C GLY A 462 30.51 -46.39 -30.14
N ASN A 463 29.53 -46.11 -29.29
CA ASN A 463 28.82 -47.10 -28.49
C ASN A 463 28.13 -48.15 -29.38
N LEU A 464 27.26 -47.73 -30.30
CA LEU A 464 26.41 -48.61 -31.10
C LEU A 464 27.17 -49.51 -32.08
N PHE A 465 28.24 -49.01 -32.70
CA PHE A 465 28.88 -49.68 -33.83
C PHE A 465 30.34 -50.07 -33.60
N SER A 466 30.98 -49.52 -32.57
CA SER A 466 32.41 -49.72 -32.32
C SER A 466 32.74 -50.32 -30.95
N GLY A 467 31.73 -50.64 -30.14
CA GLY A 467 31.91 -51.21 -28.80
C GLY A 467 32.44 -50.20 -27.77
N GLY A 468 32.16 -48.91 -27.99
CA GLY A 468 32.45 -47.84 -27.03
C GLY A 468 31.64 -47.98 -25.73
N PRO A 469 32.00 -47.22 -24.68
CA PRO A 469 31.30 -47.25 -23.39
C PRO A 469 29.83 -46.82 -23.54
N ASP A 470 28.96 -47.30 -22.65
CA ASP A 470 27.58 -46.83 -22.54
C ASP A 470 27.53 -45.43 -21.95
N SER A 471 26.54 -44.64 -22.37
CA SER A 471 26.26 -43.34 -21.76
C SER A 471 25.82 -43.52 -20.30
N THR A 472 26.21 -42.56 -19.46
CA THR A 472 25.75 -42.45 -18.08
C THR A 472 24.26 -42.08 -17.99
N CYS A 473 23.68 -41.51 -19.05
CA CYS A 473 22.25 -41.21 -19.20
C CYS A 473 21.74 -41.69 -20.57
N VAL A 474 21.23 -42.92 -20.64
CA VAL A 474 20.77 -43.53 -21.91
C VAL A 474 19.62 -42.73 -22.54
N ASP A 475 18.76 -42.14 -21.70
CA ASP A 475 17.64 -41.34 -22.17
C ASP A 475 18.13 -40.07 -22.89
N ALA A 476 19.33 -39.55 -22.59
CA ALA A 476 19.89 -38.39 -23.28
C ALA A 476 20.33 -38.72 -24.73
N CYS A 477 20.47 -40.00 -25.07
CA CYS A 477 20.90 -40.45 -26.40
C CYS A 477 19.75 -40.70 -27.38
N ASP A 478 18.50 -40.36 -27.04
CA ASP A 478 17.28 -40.65 -27.82
C ASP A 478 16.82 -39.51 -28.76
N ALA A 479 17.74 -38.60 -29.11
CA ALA A 479 17.50 -37.40 -29.93
C ALA A 479 17.39 -37.65 -31.45
#